data_AF-A0A848ZMQ1-F1
#
_entry.id   AF-A0A848ZMQ1-F1
#
_cell.length_a   1.000
_cell.length_b   1.000
_cell.length_c   1.000
_cell.angle_alpha   90.00
_cell.angle_beta   90.00
_cell.angle_gamma   90.00
#
_symmetry.space_group_name_H-M   'P 1'
#
loop_
_entity.id
_entity.type
_entity.pdbx_description
1 polymer ?
#
loop_
_entity_poly.entity_id
_entity_poly.type
_entity_poly.pdbx_seq_one_letter_code
_entity_poly.pdbx_strand_id
1 'polypeptide(L)'
;IGVFSAHATVIGPDNDLYSGDYPGYFQRYLEKEAVDLALFFAGTVGSHSNKGEGHNFDKAKYIGETLADSALVALNKMQYSSKVELNAISSEIEIPKLQFLYISDRLRLAPFLSKKLMPPMNPIQIQGLKLNNLIWLALPYELSGEYGLDLKNALELQGYNSVLSSFNGQYLGYITPSKYYYYDTYEARLMGWYGPTMGDYLMELNFKMANALTHSRL
;
A
#
# COMPACT_ATOMS: atom_id res chain seq x y z
N ILE A 1 -0.38 -8.41 -13.73
CA ILE A 1 -0.13 -7.65 -12.48
C ILE A 1 -1.28 -7.90 -11.52
N GLY A 2 -1.00 -8.30 -10.28
CA GLY A 2 -1.97 -8.45 -9.20
C GLY A 2 -1.70 -7.47 -8.06
N VAL A 3 -2.75 -6.98 -7.41
CA VAL A 3 -2.67 -6.08 -6.25
C VAL A 3 -3.69 -6.53 -5.22
N PHE A 4 -3.27 -6.74 -3.98
CA PHE A 4 -4.18 -7.16 -2.91
C PHE A 4 -3.81 -6.54 -1.56
N SER A 5 -4.82 -6.19 -0.77
CA SER A 5 -4.68 -5.49 0.52
C SER A 5 -4.66 -6.47 1.70
N ALA A 6 -3.59 -7.25 1.83
CA ALA A 6 -3.29 -8.02 3.03
C ALA A 6 -1.76 -8.07 3.24
N HIS A 7 -1.32 -8.16 4.50
CA HIS A 7 0.11 -8.34 4.80
C HIS A 7 0.58 -9.74 4.39
N ALA A 8 1.71 -9.79 3.67
CA ALA A 8 2.47 -10.99 3.34
C ALA A 8 3.30 -11.48 4.55
N THR A 9 2.59 -11.75 5.63
CA THR A 9 3.11 -12.20 6.93
C THR A 9 2.44 -13.50 7.36
N VAL A 10 2.14 -14.37 6.38
CA VAL A 10 1.52 -15.67 6.66
C VAL A 10 2.53 -16.62 7.30
N ILE A 11 3.78 -16.56 6.81
CA ILE A 11 4.90 -17.32 7.35
C ILE A 11 5.54 -16.51 8.48
N GLY A 12 5.64 -17.14 9.65
CA GLY A 12 6.10 -16.51 10.89
C GLY A 12 7.61 -16.26 10.96
N PRO A 13 8.05 -15.54 12.01
CA PRO A 13 9.46 -15.19 12.22
C PRO A 13 10.34 -16.38 12.65
N ASP A 14 9.73 -17.52 12.97
CA ASP A 14 10.39 -18.80 13.30
C ASP A 14 10.87 -19.56 12.04
N ASN A 15 10.54 -19.08 10.85
CA ASN A 15 10.98 -19.66 9.59
C ASN A 15 12.33 -19.09 9.12
N ASP A 16 13.31 -19.98 8.97
CA ASP A 16 14.67 -19.64 8.49
C ASP A 16 14.85 -19.73 6.97
N LEU A 17 13.77 -19.96 6.21
CA LEU A 17 13.82 -20.11 4.75
C LEU A 17 13.41 -18.82 4.03
N TYR A 18 14.08 -18.51 2.91
CA TYR A 18 13.59 -17.48 2.00
C TYR A 18 12.27 -17.91 1.38
N SER A 19 11.26 -17.04 1.48
CA SER A 19 9.95 -17.26 0.91
C SER A 19 9.39 -15.98 0.33
N GLY A 20 8.65 -16.11 -0.77
CA GLY A 20 7.83 -15.02 -1.31
C GLY A 20 6.47 -14.90 -0.63
N ASP A 21 6.20 -15.67 0.44
CA ASP A 21 4.91 -15.79 1.11
C ASP A 21 3.77 -16.08 0.10
N TYR A 22 2.51 -15.76 0.43
CA TYR A 22 1.39 -15.95 -0.48
C TYR A 22 1.54 -15.23 -1.84
N PRO A 23 2.17 -14.04 -1.95
CA PRO A 23 2.45 -13.41 -3.25
C PRO A 23 3.30 -14.29 -4.17
N GLY A 24 4.27 -15.01 -3.62
CA GLY A 24 5.11 -15.93 -4.39
C GLY A 24 4.34 -17.13 -4.92
N TYR A 25 3.38 -17.66 -4.15
CA TYR A 25 2.49 -18.72 -4.64
C TYR A 25 1.55 -18.21 -5.73
N PHE A 26 0.97 -17.01 -5.55
CA PHE A 26 0.17 -16.34 -6.58
C PHE A 26 0.94 -16.18 -7.89
N GLN A 27 2.17 -15.66 -7.82
CA GLN A 27 3.03 -15.44 -8.98
C GLN A 27 3.29 -16.74 -9.74
N ARG A 28 3.84 -17.75 -9.05
CA ARG A 28 4.21 -19.03 -9.66
C ARG A 28 3.03 -19.77 -10.26
N TYR A 29 1.86 -19.69 -9.63
CA TYR A 29 0.65 -20.32 -10.14
C TYR A 29 0.20 -19.66 -11.44
N LEU A 30 0.12 -18.33 -11.49
CA LEU A 30 -0.25 -17.62 -12.73
C LEU A 30 0.75 -17.83 -13.86
N GLU A 31 2.04 -17.82 -13.55
CA GLU A 31 3.10 -18.03 -14.55
C GLU A 31 3.09 -19.45 -15.13
N LYS A 32 2.69 -20.44 -14.32
CA LYS A 32 2.52 -21.81 -14.78
C LYS A 32 1.29 -21.99 -15.67
N GLU A 33 0.19 -21.33 -15.35
CA GLU A 33 -1.12 -21.64 -15.93
C GLU A 33 -1.55 -20.70 -17.07
N ALA A 34 -1.14 -19.43 -17.09
CA ALA A 34 -1.78 -18.45 -17.99
C ALA A 34 -0.95 -17.28 -18.51
N VAL A 35 0.16 -16.89 -17.88
CA VAL A 35 0.93 -15.70 -18.27
C VAL A 35 2.43 -15.96 -18.26
N ASP A 36 3.21 -15.22 -19.04
CA ASP A 36 4.68 -15.36 -19.03
C ASP A 36 5.35 -14.68 -17.82
N LEU A 37 4.72 -13.63 -17.28
CA LEU A 37 5.22 -12.85 -16.16
C LEU A 37 4.07 -12.39 -15.27
N ALA A 38 4.12 -12.76 -13.99
CA ALA A 38 3.24 -12.24 -12.97
C ALA A 38 4.01 -11.31 -12.02
N LEU A 39 3.43 -10.15 -11.74
CA LEU A 39 3.94 -9.22 -10.73
C LEU A 39 2.88 -9.02 -9.66
N PHE A 40 3.29 -8.95 -8.41
CA PHE A 40 2.41 -8.72 -7.28
C PHE A 40 2.83 -7.45 -6.53
N PHE A 41 1.86 -6.59 -6.23
CA PHE A 41 2.06 -5.37 -5.45
C PHE A 41 1.18 -5.41 -4.20
N ALA A 42 1.75 -4.93 -3.08
CA ALA A 42 0.97 -4.73 -1.87
C ALA A 42 -0.01 -3.56 -2.06
N GLY A 43 -1.28 -3.79 -1.76
CA GLY A 43 -2.31 -2.75 -1.78
C GLY A 43 -2.26 -1.84 -0.54
N THR A 44 -3.43 -1.50 -0.02
CA THR A 44 -3.63 -0.73 1.22
C THR A 44 -3.58 -1.66 2.43
N VAL A 45 -2.38 -2.13 2.77
CA VAL A 45 -2.17 -3.19 3.76
C VAL A 45 -2.17 -2.71 5.20
N GLY A 46 -2.01 -1.41 5.45
CA GLY A 46 -1.67 -0.83 6.77
C GLY A 46 -2.73 -0.99 7.86
N SER A 47 -3.86 -1.66 7.59
CA SER A 47 -4.85 -2.05 8.59
C SER A 47 -5.49 -3.40 8.26
N HIS A 48 -4.83 -4.23 7.45
CA HIS A 48 -5.34 -5.50 6.96
C HIS A 48 -4.39 -6.65 7.29
N SER A 49 -4.97 -7.76 7.73
CA SER A 49 -4.27 -9.03 7.92
C SER A 49 -4.73 -10.07 6.89
N ASN A 50 -3.94 -11.11 6.71
CA ASN A 50 -4.25 -12.22 5.83
C ASN A 50 -5.26 -13.20 6.49
N LYS A 51 -6.18 -13.74 5.69
CA LYS A 51 -7.11 -14.80 6.09
C LYS A 51 -7.06 -15.93 5.07
N GLY A 52 -7.03 -17.16 5.55
CA GLY A 52 -6.91 -18.37 4.74
C GLY A 52 -6.88 -19.61 5.60
N GLU A 53 -6.86 -20.78 4.96
CA GLU A 53 -6.89 -22.09 5.60
C GLU A 53 -5.48 -22.69 5.72
N GLY A 54 -5.26 -23.56 6.72
CA GLY A 54 -3.95 -24.19 6.97
C GLY A 54 -3.01 -23.34 7.84
N HIS A 55 -1.73 -23.73 7.86
CA HIS A 55 -0.67 -23.09 8.66
C HIS A 55 0.59 -22.84 7.84
N ASN A 56 1.32 -21.75 8.14
CA ASN A 56 2.59 -21.39 7.49
C ASN A 56 2.54 -21.51 5.95
N PHE A 57 3.37 -22.36 5.36
CA PHE A 57 3.46 -22.56 3.91
C PHE A 57 2.15 -23.05 3.28
N ASP A 58 1.38 -23.91 3.96
CA ASP A 58 0.09 -24.39 3.45
C ASP A 58 -0.92 -23.25 3.38
N LYS A 59 -0.91 -22.37 4.40
CA LYS A 59 -1.76 -21.17 4.40
C LYS A 59 -1.33 -20.16 3.33
N ALA A 60 -0.03 -19.96 3.17
CA ALA A 60 0.50 -19.06 2.14
C ALA A 60 0.13 -19.57 0.74
N LYS A 61 0.25 -20.89 0.52
CA LYS A 61 -0.18 -21.56 -0.71
C LYS A 61 -1.68 -21.39 -0.94
N TYR A 62 -2.51 -21.71 0.06
CA TYR A 62 -3.97 -21.58 -0.04
C TYR A 62 -4.38 -20.16 -0.48
N ILE A 63 -3.85 -19.14 0.19
CA ILE A 63 -4.18 -17.74 -0.13
C ILE A 63 -3.68 -17.39 -1.53
N GLY A 64 -2.44 -17.71 -1.86
CA GLY A 64 -1.83 -17.36 -3.14
C GLY A 64 -2.54 -18.00 -4.34
N GLU A 65 -2.84 -19.29 -4.25
CA GLU A 65 -3.52 -20.05 -5.31
C GLU A 65 -4.98 -19.62 -5.45
N THR A 66 -5.70 -19.35 -4.34
CA THR A 66 -7.07 -18.82 -4.39
C THR A 66 -7.13 -17.44 -5.06
N LEU A 67 -6.15 -16.57 -4.77
CA LEU A 67 -6.02 -15.28 -5.45
C LEU A 67 -5.68 -15.46 -6.94
N ALA A 68 -4.84 -16.45 -7.27
CA ALA A 68 -4.48 -16.74 -8.65
C ALA A 68 -5.68 -17.24 -9.45
N ASP A 69 -6.49 -18.15 -8.90
CA ASP A 69 -7.74 -18.61 -9.52
C ASP A 69 -8.69 -17.45 -9.80
N SER A 70 -8.83 -16.52 -8.84
CA SER A 70 -9.62 -15.29 -9.04
C SER A 70 -9.07 -14.43 -10.17
N ALA A 71 -7.74 -14.31 -10.28
CA ALA A 71 -7.10 -13.59 -11.36
C ALA A 71 -7.27 -14.28 -12.72
N LEU A 72 -7.22 -15.62 -12.80
CA LEU A 72 -7.51 -16.38 -14.02
C LEU A 72 -8.92 -16.09 -14.56
N VAL A 73 -9.93 -16.01 -13.67
CA VAL A 73 -11.29 -15.63 -14.04
C VAL A 73 -11.33 -14.22 -14.65
N ALA A 74 -10.56 -13.28 -14.10
CA ALA A 74 -10.47 -11.92 -14.63
C ALA A 74 -9.72 -11.85 -15.97
N LEU A 75 -8.63 -12.61 -16.11
CA LEU A 75 -7.84 -12.69 -17.36
C LEU A 75 -8.69 -13.19 -18.53
N ASN A 76 -9.55 -14.18 -18.31
CA ASN A 76 -10.47 -14.70 -19.34
C ASN A 76 -11.50 -13.67 -19.84
N LYS A 77 -11.72 -12.59 -19.09
CA LYS A 77 -12.65 -11.50 -19.44
C LYS A 77 -11.91 -10.24 -19.93
N MET A 78 -10.59 -10.29 -20.01
CA MET A 78 -9.77 -9.13 -20.36
C MET A 78 -10.04 -8.69 -21.80
N GLN A 79 -10.22 -7.39 -21.99
CA GLN A 79 -10.28 -6.76 -23.29
C GLN A 79 -8.94 -6.14 -23.62
N TYR A 80 -8.44 -6.38 -24.83
CA TYR A 80 -7.15 -5.88 -25.27
C TYR A 80 -7.33 -4.62 -26.10
N SER A 81 -6.47 -3.63 -25.88
CA SER A 81 -6.39 -2.41 -26.68
C SER A 81 -4.97 -2.23 -27.18
N SER A 82 -4.82 -1.87 -28.45
CA SER A 82 -3.54 -1.46 -29.03
C SER A 82 -3.19 0.01 -28.77
N LYS A 83 -4.10 0.76 -28.13
CA LYS A 83 -3.92 2.16 -27.75
C LYS A 83 -3.98 2.31 -26.24
N VAL A 84 -2.98 2.98 -25.69
CA VAL A 84 -2.90 3.33 -24.27
C VAL A 84 -2.51 4.79 -24.18
N GLU A 85 -3.32 5.57 -23.47
CA GLU A 85 -2.95 6.91 -23.03
C GLU A 85 -2.28 6.81 -21.67
N LEU A 86 -1.08 7.38 -21.56
CA LEU A 86 -0.27 7.35 -20.37
C LEU A 86 0.03 8.77 -19.90
N ASN A 87 -0.24 9.05 -18.63
CA ASN A 87 0.23 10.25 -17.94
C ASN A 87 0.87 9.83 -16.62
N ALA A 88 2.02 10.39 -16.29
CA ALA A 88 2.72 10.11 -15.04
C ALA A 88 3.10 11.43 -14.37
N ILE A 89 2.93 11.47 -13.04
CA ILE A 89 3.33 12.57 -12.18
C ILE A 89 4.13 12.01 -11.01
N SER A 90 5.19 12.72 -10.63
CA SER A 90 5.91 12.48 -9.39
C SER A 90 6.02 13.79 -8.63
N SER A 91 5.86 13.73 -7.32
CA SER A 91 6.10 14.87 -6.44
C SER A 91 6.95 14.42 -5.26
N GLU A 92 8.01 15.17 -5.01
CA GLU A 92 8.67 15.13 -3.71
C GLU A 92 7.72 15.69 -2.65
N ILE A 93 7.73 15.10 -1.46
CA ILE A 93 6.90 15.50 -0.33
C ILE A 93 7.77 15.91 0.86
N GLU A 94 7.32 16.95 1.54
CA GLU A 94 7.89 17.31 2.83
C GLU A 94 7.20 16.49 3.92
N ILE A 95 7.99 15.84 4.77
CA ILE A 95 7.46 15.10 5.91
C ILE A 95 7.57 15.91 7.20
N PRO A 96 6.57 15.80 8.10
CA PRO A 96 6.65 16.39 9.43
C PRO A 96 7.92 15.94 10.16
N LYS A 97 8.33 16.73 11.16
CA LYS A 97 9.42 16.32 12.04
C LYS A 97 9.05 15.01 12.72
N LEU A 98 10.03 14.10 12.76
CA LEU A 98 9.91 12.81 13.40
C LEU A 98 9.55 12.98 14.89
N GLN A 99 8.44 12.35 15.30
CA GLN A 99 7.94 12.26 16.69
C GLN A 99 8.04 10.83 17.22
N PHE A 100 8.99 10.07 16.66
CA PHE A 100 9.27 8.66 16.95
C PHE A 100 9.35 8.38 18.45
N LEU A 101 8.77 7.24 18.86
CA LEU A 101 8.51 6.80 20.23
C LEU A 101 7.45 7.65 20.97
N TYR A 102 6.19 7.25 20.77
CA TYR A 102 5.09 7.62 21.64
C TYR A 102 5.31 7.00 23.02
N ILE A 103 5.54 7.81 24.06
CA ILE A 103 5.72 7.33 25.45
C ILE A 103 4.39 7.39 26.19
N SER A 104 3.69 8.53 26.13
CA SER A 104 2.34 8.76 26.67
C SER A 104 1.68 9.91 25.91
N ASP A 105 0.38 10.19 26.04
CA ASP A 105 -0.28 11.26 25.28
C ASP A 105 0.46 12.61 25.29
N ARG A 106 1.16 12.90 26.39
CA ARG A 106 1.85 14.18 26.64
C ARG A 106 3.36 14.13 26.47
N LEU A 107 3.96 12.97 26.22
CA LEU A 107 5.43 12.80 26.16
C LEU A 107 5.88 12.09 24.89
N ARG A 108 6.86 12.68 24.20
CA ARG A 108 7.53 12.14 23.01
C ARG A 108 9.04 12.30 23.15
N LEU A 109 9.79 11.44 22.47
CA LEU A 109 11.22 11.64 22.32
C LEU A 109 11.49 12.87 21.45
N ALA A 110 12.47 13.70 21.83
CA ALA A 110 12.80 14.90 21.08
C ALA A 110 13.31 14.53 19.67
N PRO A 111 12.90 15.24 18.59
CA PRO A 111 13.19 14.85 17.21
C PRO A 111 14.68 14.67 16.89
N PHE A 112 15.57 15.39 17.57
CA PHE A 112 17.02 15.28 17.34
C PHE A 112 17.60 13.93 17.79
N LEU A 113 17.06 13.35 18.87
CA LEU A 113 17.44 12.00 19.34
C LEU A 113 16.92 10.96 18.34
N SER A 114 15.68 11.13 17.88
CA SER A 114 15.04 10.24 16.92
C SER A 114 15.77 10.20 15.57
N LYS A 115 16.31 11.33 15.09
CA LYS A 115 17.14 11.39 13.87
C LYS A 115 18.42 10.56 13.95
N LYS A 116 18.95 10.30 15.15
CA LYS A 116 20.16 9.47 15.33
C LYS A 116 19.84 7.96 15.26
N LEU A 117 18.58 7.58 15.48
CA LEU A 117 18.12 6.19 15.47
C LEU A 117 17.64 5.72 14.10
N MET A 118 17.32 6.64 13.20
CA MET A 118 16.85 6.32 11.84
C MET A 118 17.95 6.54 10.81
N PRO A 119 18.01 5.71 9.75
CA PRO A 119 18.88 5.97 8.61
C PRO A 119 18.52 7.31 7.95
N PRO A 120 19.49 7.98 7.29
CA PRO A 120 19.19 9.18 6.51
C PRO A 120 18.15 8.83 5.43
N MET A 121 17.08 9.62 5.37
CA MET A 121 16.05 9.47 4.35
C MET A 121 16.47 10.26 3.10
N ASN A 122 16.36 9.62 1.94
CA ASN A 122 16.43 10.31 0.66
C ASN A 122 15.13 11.12 0.44
N PRO A 123 15.10 12.03 -0.54
CA PRO A 123 13.86 12.64 -1.01
C PRO A 123 12.73 11.61 -1.16
N ILE A 124 11.62 11.84 -0.47
CA ILE A 124 10.48 10.94 -0.48
C ILE A 124 9.53 11.41 -1.57
N GLN A 125 9.12 10.48 -2.43
CA GLN A 125 8.22 10.79 -3.53
C GLN A 125 6.92 10.02 -3.39
N ILE A 126 5.83 10.68 -3.75
CA ILE A 126 4.60 10.02 -4.17
C ILE A 126 4.53 10.07 -5.69
N GLN A 127 4.09 8.97 -6.30
CA GLN A 127 4.02 8.86 -7.74
C GLN A 127 2.61 8.45 -8.16
N GLY A 128 2.16 8.98 -9.27
CA GLY A 128 0.86 8.72 -9.85
C GLY A 128 0.99 8.41 -11.33
N LEU A 129 0.25 7.40 -11.77
CA LEU A 129 0.19 6.95 -13.15
C LEU A 129 -1.28 6.85 -13.57
N LYS A 130 -1.63 7.46 -14.70
CA LYS A 130 -2.90 7.24 -15.38
C LYS A 130 -2.65 6.41 -16.63
N LEU A 131 -3.35 5.29 -16.75
CA LEU A 131 -3.40 4.43 -17.92
C LEU A 131 -4.86 4.35 -18.37
N ASN A 132 -5.24 5.08 -19.42
CA ASN A 132 -6.64 5.23 -19.83
C ASN A 132 -7.52 5.68 -18.62
N ASN A 133 -8.41 4.81 -18.13
CA ASN A 133 -9.28 5.04 -16.98
C ASN A 133 -8.74 4.43 -15.66
N LEU A 134 -7.54 3.85 -15.65
CA LEU A 134 -6.89 3.36 -14.43
C LEU A 134 -6.02 4.47 -13.84
N ILE A 135 -6.24 4.78 -12.56
CA ILE A 135 -5.38 5.65 -11.76
C ILE A 135 -4.60 4.77 -10.76
N TRP A 136 -3.29 4.76 -10.86
CA TRP A 136 -2.40 4.05 -9.94
C TRP A 136 -1.56 5.04 -9.16
N LEU A 137 -1.75 5.10 -7.84
CA LEU A 137 -0.85 5.81 -6.92
C LEU A 137 0.11 4.84 -6.24
N ALA A 138 1.40 5.13 -6.34
CA ALA A 138 2.49 4.40 -5.71
C ALA A 138 2.98 5.16 -4.48
N LEU A 139 2.79 4.54 -3.32
CA LEU A 139 2.89 5.19 -2.01
C LEU A 139 4.12 4.68 -1.23
N PRO A 140 4.94 5.56 -0.63
CA PRO A 140 6.13 5.20 0.13
C PRO A 140 5.80 4.81 1.59
N TYR A 141 4.65 4.19 1.82
CA TYR A 141 4.15 3.88 3.17
C TYR A 141 3.03 2.84 3.12
N GLU A 142 2.63 2.35 4.28
CA GLU A 142 1.49 1.45 4.44
C GLU A 142 0.21 2.23 4.70
N LEU A 143 -0.60 2.37 3.65
CA LEU A 143 -1.87 3.08 3.77
C LEU A 143 -2.93 2.20 4.42
N SER A 144 -3.65 2.76 5.40
CA SER A 144 -4.86 2.16 5.98
C SER A 144 -5.90 1.82 4.90
N GLY A 145 -6.63 0.73 5.13
CA GLY A 145 -7.76 0.32 4.31
C GLY A 145 -8.85 1.38 4.19
N GLU A 146 -9.10 2.13 5.28
CA GLU A 146 -10.15 3.16 5.31
C GLU A 146 -9.83 4.32 4.36
N TYR A 147 -8.66 4.95 4.51
CA TYR A 147 -8.20 5.97 3.57
C TYR A 147 -8.12 5.44 2.14
N GLY A 148 -7.70 4.18 1.99
CA GLY A 148 -7.71 3.52 0.69
C GLY A 148 -9.09 3.50 0.04
N LEU A 149 -10.13 3.16 0.80
CA LEU A 149 -11.51 3.13 0.32
C LEU A 149 -12.02 4.53 -0.03
N ASP A 150 -11.71 5.55 0.76
CA ASP A 150 -12.17 6.91 0.52
C ASP A 150 -11.76 7.41 -0.88
N LEU A 151 -10.48 7.28 -1.24
CA LEU A 151 -10.00 7.71 -2.54
C LEU A 151 -10.46 6.79 -3.68
N LYS A 152 -10.51 5.47 -3.44
CA LYS A 152 -11.02 4.52 -4.44
C LYS A 152 -12.47 4.83 -4.81
N ASN A 153 -13.32 5.06 -3.81
CA ASN A 153 -14.72 5.43 -4.01
C ASN A 153 -14.86 6.78 -4.72
N ALA A 154 -14.06 7.78 -4.35
CA ALA A 154 -14.08 9.08 -5.02
C ALA A 154 -13.72 8.96 -6.51
N LEU A 155 -12.68 8.18 -6.83
CA LEU A 155 -12.27 7.91 -8.22
C LEU A 155 -13.32 7.12 -9.00
N GLU A 156 -13.93 6.11 -8.37
CA GLU A 156 -15.00 5.31 -8.96
C GLU A 156 -16.22 6.17 -9.31
N LEU A 157 -16.62 7.11 -8.43
CA LEU A 157 -17.69 8.07 -8.70
C LEU A 157 -17.41 8.96 -9.92
N GLN A 158 -16.14 9.13 -10.30
CA GLN A 158 -15.72 9.85 -11.51
C GLN A 158 -15.49 8.92 -12.71
N GLY A 159 -15.80 7.62 -12.61
CA GLY A 159 -15.66 6.64 -13.69
C GLY A 159 -14.25 6.07 -13.85
N TYR A 160 -13.37 6.23 -12.85
CA TYR A 160 -12.02 5.68 -12.86
C TYR A 160 -11.91 4.40 -12.05
N ASN A 161 -11.13 3.44 -12.56
CA ASN A 161 -10.60 2.35 -11.75
C ASN A 161 -9.36 2.83 -11.01
N SER A 162 -9.06 2.24 -9.86
CA SER A 162 -7.91 2.70 -9.08
C SER A 162 -7.12 1.61 -8.36
N VAL A 163 -5.80 1.83 -8.31
CA VAL A 163 -4.83 1.02 -7.58
C VAL A 163 -4.06 1.94 -6.65
N LEU A 164 -3.99 1.56 -5.38
CA LEU A 164 -3.13 2.21 -4.39
C LEU A 164 -2.15 1.15 -3.92
N SER A 165 -0.87 1.30 -4.26
CA SER A 165 0.17 0.34 -3.85
C SER A 165 1.06 0.93 -2.77
N SER A 166 1.36 0.13 -1.75
CA SER A 166 2.26 0.47 -0.65
C SER A 166 3.70 0.04 -0.95
N PHE A 167 4.66 0.48 -0.13
CA PHE A 167 6.09 0.13 -0.21
C PHE A 167 6.82 0.57 -1.50
N ASN A 168 6.45 1.73 -2.05
CA ASN A 168 7.07 2.23 -3.29
C ASN A 168 8.12 3.32 -2.98
N GLY A 169 9.39 3.02 -3.27
CA GLY A 169 10.50 3.96 -3.07
C GLY A 169 11.03 3.97 -1.64
N GLN A 170 10.75 5.03 -0.88
CA GLN A 170 11.11 5.13 0.55
C GLN A 170 10.01 4.49 1.42
N TYR A 171 10.25 4.38 2.74
CA TYR A 171 9.27 3.82 3.67
C TYR A 171 9.04 4.73 4.88
N LEU A 172 7.80 5.22 5.04
CA LEU A 172 7.38 6.12 6.12
C LEU A 172 6.53 5.43 7.20
N GLY A 173 6.51 4.11 7.26
CA GLY A 173 5.72 3.39 8.25
C GLY A 173 4.23 3.36 7.92
N TYR A 174 3.40 3.31 8.96
CA TYR A 174 1.96 3.15 8.88
C TYR A 174 1.25 4.49 8.83
N ILE A 175 0.31 4.63 7.88
CA ILE A 175 -0.50 5.83 7.69
C ILE A 175 -1.96 5.49 7.96
N THR A 176 -2.41 5.86 9.16
CA THR A 176 -3.76 5.64 9.67
C THR A 176 -4.55 6.94 9.80
N PRO A 177 -5.90 6.89 9.77
CA PRO A 177 -6.73 8.04 10.09
C PRO A 177 -6.34 8.75 11.38
N SER A 178 -6.19 10.08 11.33
CA SER A 178 -5.78 10.90 12.47
C SER A 178 -6.68 10.73 13.69
N LYS A 179 -7.97 10.42 13.46
CA LYS A 179 -8.95 10.08 14.51
C LYS A 179 -8.56 8.87 15.37
N TYR A 180 -7.71 7.97 14.85
CA TYR A 180 -7.20 6.80 15.57
C TYR A 180 -5.85 7.03 16.23
N TYR A 181 -5.20 8.18 16.05
CA TYR A 181 -3.83 8.40 16.50
C TYR A 181 -3.62 8.16 18.02
N TYR A 182 -4.64 8.44 18.83
CA TYR A 182 -4.58 8.24 20.29
C TYR A 182 -5.12 6.88 20.75
N TYR A 183 -5.45 5.97 19.83
CA TYR A 183 -5.89 4.63 20.18
C TYR A 183 -4.68 3.76 20.49
N ASP A 184 -4.87 2.83 21.42
CA ASP A 184 -3.83 1.87 21.81
C ASP A 184 -3.77 0.69 20.83
N THR A 185 -3.43 0.99 19.58
CA THR A 185 -3.20 -0.02 18.53
C THR A 185 -1.76 0.02 18.07
N TYR A 186 -1.30 -1.09 17.49
CA TYR A 186 0.06 -1.21 16.98
C TYR A 186 0.35 -0.12 15.94
N GLU A 187 -0.56 0.07 14.98
CA GLU A 187 -0.40 0.98 13.85
C GLU A 187 -0.41 2.45 14.29
N ALA A 188 -1.34 2.85 15.17
CA ALA A 188 -1.44 4.24 15.61
C ALA A 188 -0.36 4.59 16.65
N ARG A 189 -0.15 3.72 17.65
CA ARG A 189 0.70 4.02 18.81
C ARG A 189 2.17 3.77 18.55
N LEU A 190 2.52 2.60 17.99
CA LEU A 190 3.92 2.23 17.77
C LEU A 190 4.45 2.79 16.45
N MET A 191 3.60 2.84 15.43
CA MET A 191 3.99 3.18 14.06
C MET A 191 3.60 4.61 13.63
N GLY A 192 2.94 5.39 14.49
CA GLY A 192 2.59 6.80 14.27
C GLY A 192 3.78 7.78 14.35
N TRP A 193 4.82 7.55 13.54
CA TRP A 193 6.14 8.19 13.70
C TRP A 193 6.17 9.70 13.46
N TYR A 194 5.20 10.26 12.76
CA TYR A 194 5.21 11.65 12.28
C TYR A 194 4.12 12.51 12.94
N GLY A 195 3.49 12.01 14.01
CA GLY A 195 2.45 12.72 14.73
C GLY A 195 1.05 12.59 14.12
N PRO A 196 0.04 13.23 14.73
CA PRO A 196 -1.36 13.00 14.42
C PRO A 196 -1.79 13.50 13.04
N THR A 197 -1.08 14.44 12.43
CA THR A 197 -1.50 15.10 11.19
C THR A 197 -0.97 14.42 9.93
N MET A 198 -0.04 13.46 10.06
CA MET A 198 0.61 12.84 8.91
C MET A 198 -0.38 12.10 8.00
N GLY A 199 -1.35 11.40 8.60
CA GLY A 199 -2.41 10.69 7.89
C GLY A 199 -3.18 11.59 6.94
N ASP A 200 -3.84 12.61 7.49
CA ASP A 200 -4.68 13.51 6.70
C ASP A 200 -3.85 14.33 5.70
N TYR A 201 -2.62 14.73 6.06
CA TYR A 201 -1.72 15.43 5.15
C TYR A 201 -1.41 14.59 3.90
N LEU A 202 -0.98 13.34 4.07
CA LEU A 202 -0.69 12.46 2.96
C LEU A 202 -1.94 12.13 2.15
N MET A 203 -3.09 12.02 2.81
CA MET A 203 -4.35 11.79 2.14
C MET A 203 -4.73 12.98 1.24
N GLU A 204 -4.58 14.21 1.72
CA GLU A 204 -4.78 15.42 0.92
C GLU A 204 -3.86 15.44 -0.32
N LEU A 205 -2.59 15.04 -0.16
CA LEU A 205 -1.67 14.92 -1.28
C LEU A 205 -2.11 13.85 -2.29
N ASN A 206 -2.59 12.70 -1.84
CA ASN A 206 -3.10 11.65 -2.71
C ASN A 206 -4.31 12.13 -3.53
N PHE A 207 -5.24 12.85 -2.90
CA PHE A 207 -6.37 13.48 -3.60
C PHE A 207 -5.89 14.53 -4.61
N LYS A 208 -4.93 15.39 -4.26
CA LYS A 208 -4.34 16.36 -5.19
C LYS A 208 -3.66 15.69 -6.39
N MET A 209 -2.93 14.61 -6.15
CA MET A 209 -2.28 13.84 -7.21
C MET A 209 -3.30 13.18 -8.14
N ALA A 210 -4.35 12.58 -7.58
CA ALA A 210 -5.45 12.02 -8.35
C ALA A 210 -6.14 13.10 -9.20
N ASN A 211 -6.49 14.24 -8.60
CA ASN A 211 -7.08 15.40 -9.30
C ASN A 211 -6.20 15.89 -10.45
N ALA A 212 -4.88 15.92 -10.27
CA ALA A 212 -3.94 16.33 -11.32
C ALA A 212 -3.93 15.36 -12.51
N LEU A 213 -4.05 14.05 -12.25
CA LEU A 213 -4.10 13.01 -13.30
C LEU A 213 -5.44 12.96 -14.03
N THR A 214 -6.54 13.19 -13.31
CA THR A 214 -7.90 13.08 -13.85
C THR A 214 -8.42 14.38 -14.42
N HIS A 215 -7.79 15.51 -14.09
CA HIS A 215 -8.31 16.86 -14.33
C HIS A 215 -9.72 17.06 -13.75
N SER A 216 -10.01 16.39 -12.63
CA SER A 216 -11.27 16.49 -11.89
C SER A 216 -11.07 17.06 -10.49
N ARG A 217 -12.18 17.37 -9.81
CA ARG A 217 -12.20 17.71 -8.39
C ARG A 217 -12.93 16.62 -7.62
N LEU A 218 -12.15 15.71 -7.04
CA LEU A 218 -12.57 14.69 -6.10
C LEU A 218 -12.89 15.29 -4.72
#